data_AF-A0A4R5X0K1-F1
#
_entry.id   AF-A0A4R5X0K1-F1
#
_cell.length_a   1.000
_cell.length_b   1.000
_cell.length_c   1.000
_cell.angle_alpha   90.00
_cell.angle_beta   90.00
_cell.angle_gamma   90.00
#
_symmetry.space_group_name_H-M   'P 1'
#
loop_
_entity.id
_entity.type
_entity.pdbx_description
1 polymer ?
#
loop_
_entity_poly.entity_id
_entity_poly.type
_entity_poly.pdbx_seq_one_letter_code
_entity_poly.pdbx_strand_id
1 'polypeptide(L)'
;MKFTTTTAKTAIAAAGIAAVSLFGAAASSATPGVPEGLGTPQTLVDGPLVTDYTVSNLQPANVTIPGYTPQGQLWQADINARANSGVVTPVVTNFNARAGEQNYRVISVPATPQGLSPAPITQGGTSNGKVYFDVTGAAPTEVVYNDGMQDVLVWDTNPAGAPAPNSIPGQQPNTMPGQPNTMPGQPNPGQPNPGQPNPGQPNPAPGMTPNAPIQQS
;
A
#
# COMPACT_ATOMS: atom_id res chain seq x y z
N MET A 1 17.19 10.85 69.05
CA MET A 1 17.15 12.26 68.59
C MET A 1 18.35 12.53 67.69
N LYS A 2 18.16 13.43 66.71
CA LYS A 2 19.14 14.13 65.85
C LYS A 2 19.46 13.47 64.49
N PHE A 3 18.65 13.90 63.51
CA PHE A 3 19.00 13.94 62.09
C PHE A 3 20.06 15.03 61.87
N THR A 4 20.99 14.81 60.95
CA THR A 4 21.83 15.89 60.41
C THR A 4 21.97 15.70 58.90
N THR A 5 21.33 16.61 58.17
CA THR A 5 21.37 16.79 56.73
C THR A 5 22.72 17.34 56.30
N THR A 6 23.28 16.86 55.20
CA THR A 6 24.31 17.60 54.44
C THR A 6 23.99 17.54 52.96
N THR A 7 23.61 18.71 52.45
CA THR A 7 23.35 19.00 51.05
C THR A 7 24.66 19.08 50.28
N ALA A 8 24.84 18.26 49.25
CA ALA A 8 25.92 18.43 48.27
C ALA A 8 25.35 19.09 47.00
N LYS A 9 25.82 20.31 46.73
CA LYS A 9 25.63 21.02 45.46
C LYS A 9 26.64 20.46 44.45
N THR A 10 26.16 19.85 43.37
CA THR A 10 26.99 19.58 42.20
C THR A 10 26.52 20.49 41.07
N ALA A 11 27.35 21.49 40.74
CA ALA A 11 27.20 22.30 39.56
C ALA A 11 27.73 21.50 38.35
N ILE A 12 26.93 21.36 37.30
CA ILE A 12 27.38 20.88 35.99
C ILE A 12 27.15 22.01 34.99
N ALA A 13 28.24 22.49 34.42
CA ALA A 13 28.26 23.47 33.35
C ALA A 13 27.99 22.81 31.99
N ALA A 14 27.26 23.56 31.17
CA ALA A 14 26.86 23.42 29.77
C ALA A 14 27.54 22.36 28.87
N ALA A 15 26.69 21.62 28.14
CA ALA A 15 26.94 21.22 26.77
C ALA A 15 25.61 21.26 26.00
N GLY A 16 25.52 22.12 24.98
CA GLY A 16 24.33 22.25 24.14
C GLY A 16 24.05 20.96 23.39
N ILE A 17 22.81 20.48 23.46
CA ILE A 17 22.31 19.42 22.59
C ILE A 17 21.20 20.03 21.75
N ALA A 18 21.41 20.00 20.45
CA ALA A 18 20.43 20.34 19.45
C ALA A 18 19.13 19.57 19.75
N ALA A 19 18.00 20.29 19.79
CA ALA A 19 16.69 19.67 19.80
C ALA A 19 16.47 18.96 18.46
N VAL A 20 16.93 17.72 18.35
CA VAL A 20 16.50 16.82 17.28
C VAL A 20 15.10 16.39 17.69
N SER A 21 14.12 16.93 16.98
CA SER A 21 12.74 16.49 17.00
C SER A 21 12.70 14.98 16.71
N LEU A 22 12.67 14.18 17.77
CA LEU A 22 12.29 12.78 17.68
C LEU A 22 10.80 12.78 17.31
N PHE A 23 10.51 12.70 16.01
CA PHE A 23 9.27 12.11 15.55
C PHE A 23 9.31 10.65 16.01
N GLY A 24 8.82 10.40 17.22
CA GLY A 24 8.39 9.06 17.59
C GLY A 24 7.29 8.70 16.60
N ALA A 25 7.60 7.83 15.64
CA ALA A 25 6.54 7.12 14.94
C ALA A 25 5.73 6.45 16.05
N ALA A 26 4.50 6.91 16.25
CA ALA A 26 3.57 6.22 17.12
C ALA A 26 3.56 4.77 16.62
N ALA A 27 3.92 3.83 17.48
CA ALA A 27 3.66 2.43 17.20
C ALA A 27 2.15 2.33 17.09
N SER A 28 1.63 2.34 15.86
CA SER A 28 0.25 2.02 15.58
C SER A 28 0.08 0.57 16.00
N SER A 29 -0.49 0.35 17.19
CA SER A 29 -0.96 -0.96 17.58
C SER A 29 -2.13 -1.29 16.67
N ALA A 30 -1.87 -2.03 15.60
CA ALA A 30 -2.92 -2.52 14.72
C ALA A 30 -3.85 -3.44 15.53
N THR A 31 -5.14 -3.20 15.45
CA THR A 31 -6.14 -4.19 15.88
C THR A 31 -5.95 -5.42 15.00
N PRO A 32 -5.87 -6.64 15.56
CA PRO A 32 -5.69 -7.85 14.78
C PRO A 32 -6.71 -7.93 13.64
N GLY A 33 -6.23 -8.18 12.43
CA GLY A 33 -7.07 -8.32 11.23
C GLY A 33 -7.61 -7.01 10.65
N VAL A 34 -7.23 -5.83 11.17
CA VAL A 34 -7.59 -4.55 10.54
C VAL A 34 -6.62 -4.24 9.38
N PRO A 35 -7.14 -3.94 8.18
CA PRO A 35 -6.31 -3.56 7.03
C PRO A 35 -5.60 -2.23 7.25
N GLU A 36 -4.27 -2.22 7.13
CA GLU A 36 -3.47 -0.99 7.04
C GLU A 36 -2.86 -0.85 5.65
N GLY A 37 -2.29 0.32 5.35
CA GLY A 37 -1.63 0.54 4.07
C GLY A 37 -0.35 -0.28 3.90
N LEU A 38 -0.05 -0.66 2.66
CA LEU A 38 1.30 -1.12 2.31
C LEU A 38 2.36 -0.10 2.79
N GLY A 39 3.44 -0.60 3.39
CA GLY A 39 4.50 0.21 3.99
C GLY A 39 4.30 0.51 5.47
N THR A 40 3.10 0.28 6.01
CA THR A 40 2.83 0.47 7.45
C THR A 40 3.33 -0.74 8.24
N PRO A 41 4.12 -0.54 9.31
CA PRO A 41 4.46 -1.62 10.22
C PRO A 41 3.21 -2.07 11.01
N GLN A 42 3.03 -3.39 11.14
CA GLN A 42 2.02 -3.99 12.01
C GLN A 42 2.67 -4.98 12.96
N THR A 43 2.18 -5.01 14.20
CA THR A 43 2.76 -5.83 15.27
C THR A 43 2.02 -7.15 15.43
N LEU A 44 2.75 -8.26 15.32
CA LEU A 44 2.33 -9.59 15.75
C LEU A 44 2.80 -9.85 17.19
N VAL A 45 1.87 -10.26 18.06
CA VAL A 45 2.17 -10.71 19.42
C VAL A 45 1.82 -12.19 19.52
N ASP A 46 2.84 -13.02 19.78
CA ASP A 46 2.71 -14.47 19.97
C ASP A 46 3.33 -14.85 21.33
N GLY A 47 2.48 -14.88 22.37
CA GLY A 47 2.93 -15.09 23.74
C GLY A 47 4.00 -14.05 24.17
N PRO A 48 5.23 -14.47 24.52
CA PRO A 48 6.32 -13.55 24.89
C PRO A 48 7.03 -12.90 23.69
N LEU A 49 6.72 -13.34 22.47
CA LEU A 49 7.36 -12.91 21.23
C LEU A 49 6.58 -11.73 20.64
N VAL A 50 7.30 -10.67 20.27
CA VAL A 50 6.71 -9.48 19.62
C VAL A 50 7.50 -9.19 18.36
N THR A 51 6.82 -9.12 17.23
CA THR A 51 7.43 -8.92 15.92
C THR A 51 6.69 -7.84 15.15
N ASP A 52 7.41 -6.83 14.65
CA ASP A 52 6.83 -5.95 13.65
C ASP A 52 7.11 -6.51 12.27
N TYR A 53 6.05 -6.62 11.47
CA TYR A 53 6.15 -6.89 10.04
C TYR A 53 5.76 -5.63 9.26
N THR A 54 6.50 -5.36 8.19
CA THR A 54 6.10 -4.38 7.19
C THR A 54 6.07 -5.08 5.85
N VAL A 55 4.93 -5.01 5.15
CA VAL A 55 4.79 -5.46 3.78
C VAL A 55 4.75 -4.26 2.86
N SER A 56 5.49 -4.30 1.76
CA SER A 56 5.55 -3.20 0.79
C SER A 56 5.66 -3.73 -0.62
N ASN A 57 5.43 -2.83 -1.59
CA ASN A 57 5.86 -3.05 -2.97
C ASN A 57 5.24 -4.32 -3.62
N LEU A 58 3.97 -4.61 -3.29
CA LEU A 58 3.17 -5.67 -3.90
C LEU A 58 2.96 -5.39 -5.39
N GLN A 59 3.56 -6.19 -6.26
CA GLN A 59 3.54 -5.95 -7.71
C GLN A 59 3.85 -7.21 -8.53
N PRO A 60 3.59 -7.21 -9.85
CA PRO A 60 4.04 -8.27 -10.74
C PRO A 60 5.57 -8.44 -10.72
N ALA A 61 6.03 -9.68 -10.76
CA ALA A 61 7.45 -10.04 -10.78
C ALA A 61 7.80 -10.76 -12.09
N ASN A 62 8.98 -10.43 -12.63
CA ASN A 62 9.54 -11.03 -13.84
C ASN A 62 10.77 -11.90 -13.53
N VAL A 63 10.69 -12.69 -12.46
CA VAL A 63 11.80 -13.53 -11.99
C VAL A 63 11.49 -15.01 -12.24
N THR A 64 12.53 -15.81 -12.46
CA THR A 64 12.42 -17.28 -12.47
C THR A 64 12.74 -17.81 -11.08
N ILE A 65 11.86 -18.65 -10.54
CA ILE A 65 12.07 -19.32 -9.25
C ILE A 65 12.50 -20.77 -9.53
N PRO A 66 13.75 -21.17 -9.23
CA PRO A 66 14.23 -22.52 -9.47
C PRO A 66 13.37 -23.58 -8.76
N GLY A 67 12.96 -24.61 -9.49
CA GLY A 67 12.11 -25.68 -8.96
C GLY A 67 10.63 -25.32 -8.82
N TYR A 68 10.20 -24.17 -9.34
CA TYR A 68 8.81 -23.76 -9.37
C TYR A 68 8.38 -23.37 -10.79
N THR A 69 7.21 -23.85 -11.22
CA THR A 69 6.63 -23.50 -12.52
C THR A 69 5.32 -22.74 -12.28
N PRO A 70 5.31 -21.41 -12.49
CA PRO A 70 4.11 -20.60 -12.32
C PRO A 70 2.98 -21.09 -13.21
N GLN A 71 1.76 -21.15 -12.65
CA GLN A 71 0.54 -21.38 -13.41
C GLN A 71 -0.07 -20.06 -13.89
N GLY A 72 0.26 -18.96 -13.22
CA GLY A 72 -0.20 -17.62 -13.55
C GLY A 72 0.93 -16.60 -13.63
N GLN A 73 0.61 -15.35 -13.33
CA GLN A 73 1.59 -14.28 -13.23
C GLN A 73 2.24 -14.33 -11.85
N LEU A 74 3.57 -14.35 -11.78
CA LEU A 74 4.26 -14.18 -10.51
C LEU A 74 4.07 -12.75 -9.99
N TRP A 75 3.78 -12.64 -8.71
CA TRP A 75 3.79 -11.40 -7.95
C TRP A 75 4.79 -11.50 -6.81
N GLN A 76 5.28 -10.35 -6.35
CA GLN A 76 6.19 -10.25 -5.21
C GLN A 76 5.74 -9.18 -4.24
N ALA A 77 6.15 -9.31 -2.99
CA ALA A 77 6.12 -8.23 -2.00
C ALA A 77 7.43 -8.22 -1.20
N ASP A 78 7.86 -7.03 -0.79
CA ASP A 78 8.99 -6.83 0.10
C ASP A 78 8.52 -6.93 1.56
N ILE A 79 9.26 -7.70 2.36
CA ILE A 79 8.99 -7.93 3.78
C ILE A 79 10.16 -7.43 4.61
N ASN A 80 9.82 -6.67 5.66
CA ASN A 80 10.70 -6.38 6.78
C ASN A 80 10.12 -7.02 8.03
N ALA A 81 10.93 -7.82 8.74
CA ALA A 81 10.55 -8.47 9.99
C ALA A 81 11.51 -8.04 11.09
N ARG A 82 11.01 -7.42 12.15
CA ARG A 82 11.81 -6.94 13.30
C ARG A 82 11.37 -7.61 14.58
N ALA A 83 12.29 -8.30 15.25
CA ALA A 83 12.03 -8.93 16.54
C ALA A 83 12.13 -7.89 17.66
N ASN A 84 11.01 -7.42 18.19
CA ASN A 84 10.97 -6.43 19.27
C ASN A 84 11.15 -7.07 20.64
N SER A 85 10.64 -8.29 20.82
CA SER A 85 10.78 -9.07 22.06
C SER A 85 11.00 -10.54 21.73
N GLY A 86 11.97 -11.17 22.41
CA GLY A 86 12.30 -12.57 22.24
C GLY A 86 13.07 -12.89 20.94
N VAL A 87 13.32 -14.18 20.73
CA VAL A 87 13.93 -14.70 19.49
C VAL A 87 12.80 -15.18 18.58
N VAL A 88 12.64 -14.53 17.43
CA VAL A 88 11.51 -14.76 16.53
C VAL A 88 11.99 -15.54 15.31
N THR A 89 11.24 -16.55 14.89
CA THR A 89 11.47 -17.23 13.61
C THR A 89 10.36 -16.85 12.63
N PRO A 90 10.64 -16.13 11.53
CA PRO A 90 9.61 -15.73 10.59
C PRO A 90 8.95 -16.95 9.92
N VAL A 91 7.62 -17.01 9.96
CA VAL A 91 6.85 -18.09 9.34
C VAL A 91 6.42 -17.66 7.95
N VAL A 92 7.31 -17.85 6.96
CA VAL A 92 7.10 -17.38 5.58
C VAL A 92 5.77 -17.89 5.00
N THR A 93 5.38 -19.13 5.31
CA THR A 93 4.16 -19.79 4.82
C THR A 93 2.85 -19.17 5.27
N ASN A 94 2.88 -18.23 6.22
CA ASN A 94 1.69 -17.55 6.73
C ASN A 94 1.31 -16.34 5.88
N PHE A 95 2.18 -15.90 4.98
CA PHE A 95 1.86 -14.84 4.02
C PHE A 95 0.98 -15.35 2.88
N ASN A 96 -0.04 -14.58 2.51
CA ASN A 96 -0.91 -14.83 1.36
C ASN A 96 -1.17 -13.49 0.66
N ALA A 97 -1.33 -13.51 -0.67
CA ALA A 97 -1.84 -12.37 -1.40
C ALA A 97 -3.33 -12.57 -1.70
N ARG A 98 -4.13 -11.50 -1.69
CA ARG A 98 -5.58 -11.57 -1.93
C ARG A 98 -6.08 -10.55 -2.93
N ALA A 99 -7.08 -10.98 -3.70
CA ALA A 99 -7.85 -10.16 -4.63
C ALA A 99 -9.35 -10.43 -4.38
N GLY A 100 -9.99 -9.62 -3.52
CA GLY A 100 -11.35 -9.91 -3.06
C GLY A 100 -11.43 -11.28 -2.37
N GLU A 101 -12.26 -12.19 -2.90
CA GLU A 101 -12.40 -13.55 -2.38
C GLU A 101 -11.30 -14.53 -2.83
N GLN A 102 -10.40 -14.10 -3.73
CA GLN A 102 -9.31 -14.96 -4.22
C GLN A 102 -8.11 -14.90 -3.29
N ASN A 103 -7.54 -16.07 -2.96
CA ASN A 103 -6.37 -16.20 -2.09
C ASN A 103 -5.24 -16.95 -2.80
N TYR A 104 -4.07 -16.32 -2.88
CA TYR A 104 -2.85 -16.87 -3.48
C TYR A 104 -1.85 -17.19 -2.38
N ARG A 105 -1.52 -18.48 -2.20
CA ARG A 105 -0.53 -18.92 -1.21
C ARG A 105 0.86 -18.44 -1.60
N VAL A 106 1.67 -18.06 -0.61
CA VAL A 106 3.09 -17.80 -0.83
C VAL A 106 3.80 -19.03 -1.38
N ILE A 107 4.70 -18.79 -2.33
CA ILE A 107 5.62 -19.78 -2.87
C ILE A 107 6.76 -19.94 -1.86
N SER A 108 6.83 -21.09 -1.19
CA SER A 108 7.85 -21.39 -0.18
C SER A 108 8.74 -22.52 -0.67
N VAL A 109 9.62 -22.22 -1.63
CA VAL A 109 10.66 -23.14 -2.12
C VAL A 109 12.05 -22.65 -1.68
N PRO A 110 12.99 -23.55 -1.38
CA PRO A 110 14.28 -23.19 -0.77
C PRO A 110 15.14 -22.26 -1.63
N ALA A 111 14.96 -22.27 -2.96
CA ALA A 111 15.73 -21.48 -3.91
C ALA A 111 15.05 -20.16 -4.31
N THR A 112 14.14 -19.64 -3.47
CA THR A 112 13.41 -18.40 -3.78
C THR A 112 14.37 -17.20 -3.86
N PRO A 113 14.44 -16.48 -5.00
CA PRO A 113 15.34 -15.35 -5.17
C PRO A 113 15.10 -14.27 -4.12
N GLN A 114 16.13 -13.90 -3.35
CA GLN A 114 16.02 -12.92 -2.27
C GLN A 114 14.86 -13.21 -1.29
N GLY A 115 14.51 -14.49 -1.11
CA GLY A 115 13.40 -14.90 -0.25
C GLY A 115 13.60 -14.45 1.20
N LEU A 116 12.51 -14.12 1.89
CA LEU A 116 12.55 -13.85 3.33
C LEU A 116 13.19 -15.05 4.06
N SER A 117 14.24 -14.77 4.83
CA SER A 117 14.97 -15.81 5.54
C SER A 117 14.11 -16.41 6.67
N PRO A 118 13.94 -17.74 6.74
CA PRO A 118 13.26 -18.41 7.84
C PRO A 118 14.20 -18.64 9.04
N ALA A 119 15.38 -18.00 9.09
CA ALA A 119 16.30 -18.12 10.20
C ALA A 119 15.82 -17.34 11.44
N PRO A 120 16.17 -17.78 12.66
CA PRO A 120 15.85 -17.04 13.88
C PRO A 120 16.46 -15.62 13.89
N ILE A 121 15.66 -14.64 14.31
CA ILE A 121 16.02 -13.24 14.51
C ILE A 121 16.12 -13.00 16.02
N THR A 122 17.30 -12.63 16.50
CA THR A 122 17.49 -12.25 17.90
C THR A 122 16.76 -10.94 18.21
N GLN A 123 16.34 -10.74 19.46
CA GLN A 123 15.70 -9.50 19.89
C GLN A 123 16.50 -8.25 19.48
N GLY A 124 15.80 -7.23 18.98
CA GLY A 124 16.35 -6.01 18.38
C GLY A 124 16.84 -6.19 16.94
N GLY A 125 16.92 -7.43 16.45
CA GLY A 125 17.36 -7.79 15.11
C GLY A 125 16.27 -7.60 14.06
N THR A 126 16.67 -7.71 12.79
CA THR A 126 15.80 -7.52 11.64
C THR A 126 16.18 -8.47 10.51
N SER A 127 15.17 -8.95 9.78
CA SER A 127 15.32 -9.73 8.55
C SER A 127 14.55 -9.04 7.43
N ASN A 128 15.15 -8.98 6.25
CA ASN A 128 14.55 -8.43 5.04
C ASN A 128 14.56 -9.49 3.95
N GLY A 129 13.51 -9.51 3.14
CA GLY A 129 13.47 -10.34 1.95
C GLY A 129 12.15 -10.23 1.23
N LYS A 130 11.98 -11.07 0.21
CA LYS A 130 10.81 -11.09 -0.64
C LYS A 130 9.95 -12.32 -0.35
N VAL A 131 8.66 -12.16 -0.56
CA VAL A 131 7.71 -13.26 -0.72
C VAL A 131 7.14 -13.20 -2.13
N TYR A 132 6.82 -14.36 -2.68
CA TYR A 132 6.29 -14.49 -4.04
C TYR A 132 4.97 -15.24 -4.03
N PHE A 133 4.09 -14.89 -4.96
CA PHE A 133 2.76 -15.48 -5.12
C PHE A 133 2.55 -15.85 -6.59
N ASP A 134 1.89 -16.98 -6.83
CA ASP A 134 1.44 -17.37 -8.17
C ASP A 134 0.00 -16.95 -8.36
N VAL A 135 -0.21 -15.86 -9.11
CA VAL A 135 -1.52 -15.23 -9.28
C VAL A 135 -2.16 -15.75 -10.53
N THR A 136 -3.15 -16.63 -10.35
CA THR A 136 -3.89 -17.30 -11.42
C THR A 136 -5.23 -16.63 -11.75
N GLY A 137 -5.55 -15.52 -11.08
CA GLY A 137 -6.81 -14.78 -11.24
C GLY A 137 -6.60 -13.27 -11.26
N ALA A 138 -7.47 -12.53 -10.57
CA ALA A 138 -7.38 -11.08 -10.46
C ALA A 138 -6.11 -10.65 -9.72
N ALA A 139 -5.62 -9.45 -10.07
CA ALA A 139 -4.45 -8.85 -9.43
C ALA A 139 -4.70 -8.66 -7.92
N PRO A 140 -3.78 -9.11 -7.05
CA PRO A 140 -3.92 -8.94 -5.62
C PRO A 140 -3.78 -7.47 -5.23
N THR A 141 -4.63 -7.04 -4.30
CA THR A 141 -4.59 -5.70 -3.68
C THR A 141 -4.13 -5.76 -2.23
N GLU A 142 -4.09 -6.95 -1.64
CA GLU A 142 -3.83 -7.17 -0.23
C GLU A 142 -2.77 -8.27 -0.04
N VAL A 143 -1.97 -8.14 1.02
CA VAL A 143 -1.18 -9.22 1.60
C VAL A 143 -1.66 -9.42 3.04
N VAL A 144 -1.90 -10.67 3.42
CA VAL A 144 -2.27 -11.03 4.79
C VAL A 144 -1.23 -11.94 5.42
N TYR A 145 -1.04 -11.79 6.72
CA TYR A 145 -0.44 -12.83 7.57
C TYR A 145 -1.57 -13.59 8.24
N ASN A 146 -1.74 -14.86 7.85
CA ASN A 146 -2.74 -15.76 8.40
C ASN A 146 -2.04 -16.84 9.24
N ASP A 147 -2.40 -16.93 10.52
CA ASP A 147 -1.81 -17.89 11.48
C ASP A 147 -2.26 -19.35 11.25
N GLY A 148 -3.02 -19.62 10.19
CA GLY A 148 -3.66 -20.91 9.92
C GLY A 148 -5.08 -21.02 10.48
N MET A 149 -5.49 -20.07 11.34
CA MET A 149 -6.86 -19.95 11.85
C MET A 149 -7.56 -18.69 11.34
N GLN A 150 -6.88 -17.54 11.38
CA GLN A 150 -7.44 -16.24 11.02
C GLN A 150 -6.36 -15.29 10.50
N ASP A 151 -6.81 -14.23 9.83
CA ASP A 151 -5.94 -13.14 9.42
C ASP A 151 -5.63 -12.26 10.62
N VAL A 152 -4.36 -12.20 10.98
CA VAL A 152 -3.91 -11.44 12.15
C VAL A 152 -3.28 -10.12 11.77
N LEU A 153 -2.68 -10.04 10.57
CA LEU A 153 -2.11 -8.82 9.99
C LEU A 153 -2.57 -8.70 8.53
N VAL A 154 -2.90 -7.50 8.10
CA VAL A 154 -3.50 -7.23 6.79
C VAL A 154 -2.94 -5.93 6.22
N TRP A 155 -2.25 -6.00 5.08
CA TRP A 155 -1.74 -4.83 4.36
C TRP A 155 -2.42 -4.72 2.99
N ASP A 156 -3.12 -3.60 2.78
CA ASP A 156 -3.88 -3.33 1.58
C ASP A 156 -3.31 -2.13 0.80
N THR A 157 -3.48 -2.14 -0.52
CA THR A 157 -3.06 -1.05 -1.42
C THR A 157 -3.94 0.20 -1.28
N ASN A 158 -5.17 0.06 -0.77
CA ASN A 158 -6.15 1.11 -0.54
C ASN A 158 -6.96 0.81 0.75
N PRO A 159 -6.30 0.85 1.93
CA PRO A 159 -7.00 0.56 3.19
C PRO A 159 -8.13 1.57 3.37
N ALA A 160 -9.32 1.09 3.76
CA ALA A 160 -10.47 1.94 4.03
C ALA A 160 -10.13 2.88 5.21
N GLY A 161 -9.73 4.12 4.89
CA GLY A 161 -9.27 5.11 5.88
C GLY A 161 -7.94 5.79 5.56
N ALA A 162 -7.17 5.34 4.55
CA ALA A 162 -6.04 6.13 4.07
C ALA A 162 -6.55 7.40 3.37
N PRO A 163 -6.08 8.60 3.74
CA PRO A 163 -6.35 9.78 2.94
C PRO A 163 -5.76 9.54 1.56
N ALA A 164 -6.60 9.65 0.52
CA ALA A 164 -6.10 9.68 -0.84
C ALA A 164 -5.01 10.78 -0.91
N PRO A 165 -3.91 10.60 -1.66
CA PRO A 165 -2.83 11.59 -1.78
C PRO A 165 -3.29 12.99 -2.23
N ASN A 166 -4.56 13.15 -2.61
CA ASN A 166 -5.19 14.39 -3.07
C ASN A 166 -6.57 14.68 -2.46
N SER A 167 -6.98 14.07 -1.34
CA SER A 167 -8.25 14.46 -0.70
C SER A 167 -8.15 15.84 -0.04
N ILE A 168 -8.80 16.82 -0.66
CA ILE A 168 -9.07 18.13 -0.06
C ILE A 168 -10.03 17.90 1.13
N PRO A 169 -9.75 18.40 2.35
CA PRO A 169 -10.65 18.28 3.48
C PRO A 169 -12.02 18.91 3.15
N GLY A 170 -13.10 18.11 3.15
CA GLY A 170 -14.48 18.61 3.02
C GLY A 170 -15.38 17.92 1.99
N GLN A 171 -14.92 16.93 1.22
CA GLN A 171 -15.80 16.15 0.35
C GLN A 171 -15.95 14.72 0.87
N GLN A 172 -17.07 14.47 1.56
CA GLN A 172 -17.50 13.13 1.95
C GLN A 172 -18.20 12.46 0.75
N PRO A 173 -17.80 11.26 0.30
CA PRO A 173 -18.55 10.55 -0.74
C PRO A 173 -19.88 10.07 -0.17
N ASN A 174 -20.99 10.66 -0.61
CA ASN A 174 -22.32 10.15 -0.31
C ASN A 174 -22.59 8.88 -1.14
N THR A 175 -22.29 7.70 -0.59
CA THR A 175 -22.78 6.44 -1.17
C THR A 175 -24.05 6.01 -0.43
N MET A 176 -25.21 6.19 -1.06
CA MET A 176 -26.44 5.51 -0.66
C MET A 176 -26.77 4.45 -1.73
N PRO A 177 -27.11 3.20 -1.39
CA PRO A 177 -27.39 2.16 -2.38
C PRO A 177 -28.80 2.31 -2.96
N GLY A 178 -28.93 2.40 -4.30
CA GLY A 178 -30.20 2.09 -4.99
C GLY A 178 -30.83 3.15 -5.91
N GLN A 179 -30.08 4.09 -6.51
CA GLN A 179 -30.68 5.02 -7.50
C GLN A 179 -30.14 4.82 -8.92
N PRO A 180 -31.01 4.76 -9.97
CA PRO A 180 -30.58 4.79 -11.36
C PRO A 180 -29.94 6.15 -11.68
N ASN A 181 -28.78 6.10 -12.34
CA ASN A 181 -27.97 7.26 -12.66
C ASN A 181 -28.61 8.08 -13.79
N THR A 182 -29.49 9.03 -13.45
CA THR A 182 -29.85 10.12 -14.35
C THR A 182 -29.47 11.44 -13.70
N MET A 183 -28.24 11.87 -13.92
CA MET A 183 -27.89 13.29 -13.76
C MET A 183 -27.76 13.91 -15.15
N PRO A 184 -28.47 15.02 -15.45
CA PRO A 184 -28.26 15.79 -16.67
C PRO A 184 -27.07 16.73 -16.50
N GLY A 185 -26.15 16.70 -17.45
CA GLY A 185 -25.19 17.78 -17.68
C GLY A 185 -23.77 17.53 -17.19
N GLN A 186 -23.03 16.65 -17.86
CA GLN A 186 -21.57 16.77 -17.90
C GLN A 186 -21.07 16.40 -19.32
N PRO A 187 -20.38 17.30 -20.05
CA PRO A 187 -19.84 16.98 -21.36
C PRO A 187 -18.62 16.05 -21.24
N ASN A 188 -18.62 14.96 -21.99
CA ASN A 188 -17.47 14.06 -22.16
C ASN A 188 -16.43 14.71 -23.11
N PRO A 189 -15.15 14.87 -22.72
CA PRO A 189 -14.13 15.40 -23.63
C PRO A 189 -13.66 14.29 -24.58
N GLY A 190 -14.35 14.16 -25.72
CA GLY A 190 -13.97 13.20 -26.75
C GLY A 190 -14.91 13.01 -27.93
N GLN A 191 -16.07 13.68 -27.99
CA GLN A 191 -16.97 13.60 -29.15
C GLN A 191 -17.11 14.95 -29.87
N PRO A 192 -16.95 15.00 -31.21
CA PRO A 192 -17.38 16.15 -31.99
C PRO A 192 -18.91 16.23 -32.01
N ASN A 193 -19.49 17.34 -31.55
CA ASN A 193 -20.93 17.60 -31.68
C ASN A 193 -21.22 18.19 -33.08
N PRO A 194 -22.18 17.65 -33.86
CA PRO A 194 -22.53 18.20 -35.17
C PRO A 194 -23.40 19.45 -34.97
N GLY A 195 -22.80 20.65 -35.10
CA GLY A 195 -23.59 21.89 -35.07
C GLY A 195 -22.87 23.19 -34.71
N GLN A 196 -21.56 23.20 -34.44
CA GLN A 196 -20.84 24.45 -34.18
C GLN A 196 -19.65 24.66 -35.13
N PRO A 197 -19.47 25.87 -35.70
CA PRO A 197 -18.25 26.23 -36.42
C PRO A 197 -17.06 26.30 -35.45
N ASN A 198 -15.91 25.77 -35.88
CA ASN A 198 -14.66 25.72 -35.12
C ASN A 198 -13.98 27.11 -35.02
N PRO A 199 -13.46 27.56 -33.85
CA PRO A 199 -12.84 28.88 -33.70
C PRO A 199 -11.44 29.05 -34.32
N GLY A 200 -11.00 28.12 -35.17
CA GLY A 200 -9.61 28.02 -35.63
C GLY A 200 -9.34 28.43 -37.08
N GLN A 201 -10.31 28.98 -37.82
CA GLN A 201 -10.08 29.43 -39.20
C GLN A 201 -9.97 30.97 -39.30
N PRO A 202 -8.95 31.51 -39.98
CA PRO A 202 -8.97 32.90 -40.41
C PRO A 202 -10.16 33.12 -41.35
N ASN A 203 -10.94 34.17 -41.10
CA ASN A 203 -12.09 34.54 -41.91
C ASN A 203 -11.63 34.91 -43.34
N PRO A 204 -12.26 34.41 -44.41
CA PRO A 204 -12.02 34.96 -45.74
C PRO A 204 -12.61 36.38 -45.82
N ALA A 205 -11.91 37.30 -46.50
CA ALA A 205 -12.39 38.66 -46.69
C ALA A 205 -13.72 38.70 -47.48
N PRO A 206 -14.61 39.69 -47.23
CA PRO A 206 -15.89 39.77 -47.92
C PRO A 206 -15.68 40.27 -49.36
N GLY A 207 -16.04 39.43 -50.34
CA GLY A 207 -16.18 39.85 -51.73
C GLY A 207 -15.66 38.82 -52.72
N MET A 208 -16.43 37.77 -52.97
CA MET A 208 -16.52 37.03 -54.23
C MET A 208 -17.58 35.92 -54.07
N THR A 209 -18.67 36.01 -54.81
CA THR A 209 -19.73 34.99 -54.91
C THR A 209 -19.22 33.77 -55.66
N PRO A 210 -19.44 32.52 -55.18
CA PRO A 210 -19.29 31.34 -56.04
C PRO A 210 -20.62 30.79 -56.55
N ASN A 211 -20.62 30.59 -57.87
CA ASN A 211 -21.57 29.95 -58.75
C ASN A 211 -22.29 28.69 -58.22
N ALA A 212 -23.55 28.56 -58.64
CA ALA A 212 -24.35 27.33 -58.59
C ALA A 212 -23.85 26.29 -59.60
N PRO A 213 -23.93 24.97 -59.29
CA PRO A 213 -23.91 23.93 -60.29
C PRO A 213 -25.32 23.51 -60.74
N ILE A 214 -25.46 23.44 -62.06
CA ILE A 214 -26.56 22.90 -62.86
C ILE A 214 -26.72 21.37 -62.70
N GLN A 215 -27.96 20.89 -62.63
CA GLN A 215 -28.41 19.54 -63.04
C GLN A 215 -29.78 19.75 -63.72
N GLN A 216 -30.01 19.61 -65.04
CA GLN A 216 -30.02 18.41 -65.92
C GLN A 216 -30.69 17.22 -65.22
N SER A 217 -31.85 16.69 -65.58
CA SER A 217 -32.81 16.86 -66.70
C SER A 217 -34.21 16.52 -66.21
#